data_AF-A0A960HH55-F1
#
_entry.id   AF-A0A960HH55-F1
#
_cell.length_a   1.000
_cell.length_b   1.000
_cell.length_c   1.000
_cell.angle_alpha   90.00
_cell.angle_beta   90.00
_cell.angle_gamma   90.00
#
_symmetry.space_group_name_H-M   'P 1'
#
loop_
_entity.id
_entity.type
_entity.pdbx_description
1 polymer ?
#
loop_
_entity_poly.entity_id
_entity_poly.type
_entity_poly.pdbx_seq_one_letter_code
_entity_poly.pdbx_strand_id
1 'polypeptide(L)'
;AEHRNVFLFVNTVGPSTELFHRLVDQSAAGLVALFGDLRTRAGLPRSGAATWGYGIIGAMQVVATMWLHHAYGEAGEIADDITRLLWDGAGTTTGT
;
A
#
# COMPACT_ATOMS: atom_id res chain seq x y z
N ALA A 1 -14.57 4.42 -16.48
CA ALA A 1 -13.84 3.99 -17.70
C ALA A 1 -12.63 4.89 -18.04
N GLU A 2 -12.77 6.21 -17.97
CA GLU A 2 -11.73 7.18 -18.41
C GLU A 2 -10.41 7.12 -17.59
N HIS A 3 -10.48 6.86 -16.29
CA HIS A 3 -9.29 6.74 -15.43
C HIS A 3 -8.43 5.48 -15.69
N ARG A 4 -9.01 4.41 -16.26
CA ARG A 4 -8.32 3.14 -16.51
C ARG A 4 -7.30 3.27 -17.63
N ASN A 5 -7.66 3.97 -18.70
CA ASN A 5 -6.79 4.18 -19.85
C ASN A 5 -5.60 5.09 -19.52
N VAL A 6 -5.81 6.08 -18.65
CA VAL A 6 -4.72 6.95 -18.16
C VAL A 6 -3.75 6.17 -17.28
N PHE A 7 -4.24 5.33 -16.37
CA PHE A 7 -3.37 4.49 -15.53
C PHE A 7 -2.55 3.48 -16.36
N LEU A 8 -3.16 2.87 -17.39
CA LEU A 8 -2.48 1.96 -18.31
C LEU A 8 -1.45 2.69 -19.19
N PHE A 9 -1.79 3.87 -19.71
CA PHE A 9 -0.86 4.68 -20.50
C PHE A 9 0.36 5.13 -19.68
N VAL A 10 0.13 5.57 -18.44
CA VAL A 10 1.20 5.95 -17.52
C VAL A 10 2.08 4.75 -17.17
N ASN A 11 1.54 3.54 -17.02
CA ASN A 11 2.36 2.37 -16.65
C ASN A 11 3.03 1.62 -17.80
N THR A 12 2.63 1.81 -19.06
CA THR A 12 3.11 0.99 -20.20
C THR A 12 4.28 1.57 -20.99
N VAL A 13 4.64 2.84 -20.82
CA VAL A 13 5.74 3.48 -21.57
C VAL A 13 6.67 4.21 -20.60
N GLY A 14 7.88 3.67 -20.37
CA GLY A 14 8.88 4.21 -19.44
C GLY A 14 9.27 5.64 -19.79
N PRO A 15 8.93 6.61 -18.92
CA PRO A 15 9.75 7.13 -17.81
C PRO A 15 9.05 7.02 -16.42
N SER A 16 7.88 6.40 -16.39
CA SER A 16 6.98 6.37 -15.23
C SER A 16 7.46 5.50 -14.07
N THR A 17 8.43 4.59 -14.30
CA THR A 17 8.96 3.71 -13.25
C THR A 17 9.71 4.49 -12.17
N GLU A 18 10.47 5.53 -12.51
CA GLU A 18 11.16 6.37 -11.50
C GLU A 18 10.18 7.28 -10.74
N LEU A 19 9.15 7.77 -11.41
CA LEU A 19 8.11 8.61 -10.78
C LEU A 19 7.24 7.76 -9.85
N PHE A 20 6.91 6.54 -10.29
CA PHE A 20 6.26 5.51 -9.48
C PHE A 20 7.11 5.14 -8.27
N HIS A 21 8.41 4.85 -8.46
CA HIS A 21 9.32 4.56 -7.35
C HIS A 21 9.42 5.73 -6.36
N ARG A 22 9.48 6.99 -6.83
CA ARG A 22 9.48 8.16 -5.94
C ARG A 22 8.18 8.30 -5.15
N LEU A 23 7.03 8.07 -5.78
CA LEU A 23 5.73 8.11 -5.09
C LEU A 23 5.60 6.98 -4.07
N VAL A 24 6.10 5.79 -4.42
CA VAL A 24 6.21 4.64 -3.52
C VAL A 24 7.13 4.96 -2.34
N ASP A 25 8.32 5.50 -2.59
CA ASP A 25 9.29 5.86 -1.55
C ASP A 25 8.76 6.97 -0.62
N GLN A 26 8.07 7.97 -1.18
CA GLN A 26 7.48 9.05 -0.40
C GLN A 26 6.31 8.56 0.46
N SER A 27 5.45 7.71 -0.11
CA SER A 27 4.35 7.09 0.63
C SER A 27 4.86 6.10 1.69
N ALA A 28 5.93 5.38 1.38
CA ALA A 28 6.61 4.46 2.30
C ALA A 28 7.21 5.23 3.47
N ALA A 29 7.90 6.33 3.22
CA ALA A 29 8.47 7.16 4.28
C ALA A 29 7.40 7.64 5.27
N GLY A 30 6.24 8.06 4.78
CA GLY A 30 5.09 8.44 5.61
C GLY A 30 4.56 7.27 6.45
N LEU A 31 4.35 6.10 5.83
CA LEU A 31 3.89 4.91 6.53
C LEU A 31 4.91 4.39 7.55
N VAL A 32 6.19 4.40 7.22
CA VAL A 32 7.28 3.98 8.11
C VAL A 32 7.38 4.91 9.31
N ALA A 33 7.19 6.23 9.13
CA ALA A 33 7.13 7.16 10.25
C ALA A 33 5.93 6.87 11.16
N LEU A 34 4.74 6.69 10.56
CA LEU A 34 3.50 6.36 11.29
C LEU A 34 3.63 5.06 12.09
N PHE A 35 4.08 3.97 11.46
CA PHE A 35 4.30 2.70 12.14
C PHE A 35 5.41 2.76 13.17
N GLY A 36 6.45 3.57 12.92
CA GLY A 36 7.50 3.81 13.89
C GLY A 36 6.95 4.40 15.17
N ASP A 37 6.10 5.42 15.06
CA ASP A 37 5.50 6.10 16.20
C ASP A 37 4.46 5.22 16.92
N LEU A 38 3.64 4.48 16.18
CA LEU A 38 2.69 3.51 16.76
C LEU A 38 3.42 2.39 17.53
N ARG A 39 4.50 1.84 16.96
CA ARG A 39 5.30 0.80 17.61
C ARG A 39 6.01 1.33 18.85
N THR A 40 6.57 2.55 18.80
CA THR A 40 7.16 3.19 19.99
C THR A 40 6.12 3.37 21.10
N ARG A 41 4.90 3.81 20.77
CA ARG A 41 3.80 3.92 21.74
C ARG A 41 3.38 2.58 22.34
N ALA A 42 3.53 1.50 21.57
CA ALA A 42 3.27 0.13 22.01
C ALA A 42 4.48 -0.54 22.72
N GLY A 43 5.59 0.18 22.95
CA GLY A 43 6.81 -0.39 23.55
C GLY A 43 7.60 -1.35 22.64
N LEU A 44 7.30 -1.36 21.33
CA LEU A 44 7.94 -2.22 20.34
C LEU A 44 9.12 -1.53 19.62
N PRO A 45 10.12 -2.29 19.13
CA PRO A 45 11.22 -1.73 18.36
C PRO A 45 10.76 -1.05 17.06
N ARG A 46 11.29 0.15 16.81
CA ARG A 46 11.03 0.95 15.59
C ARG A 46 11.53 0.28 14.30
N SER A 47 12.52 -0.61 14.40
CA SER A 47 13.11 -1.32 13.24
C SER A 47 12.10 -2.11 12.41
N GLY A 48 11.03 -2.63 13.02
CA GLY A 48 9.96 -3.33 12.30
C GLY A 48 9.10 -2.42 11.42
N ALA A 49 9.13 -1.11 11.62
CA ALA A 49 8.27 -0.17 10.90
C ALA A 49 8.55 -0.15 9.38
N ALA A 50 9.81 -0.33 8.98
CA ALA A 50 10.19 -0.43 7.57
C ALA A 50 9.51 -1.62 6.89
N THR A 51 9.60 -2.80 7.50
CA THR A 51 8.97 -4.03 6.99
C THR A 51 7.46 -3.88 6.86
N TRP A 52 6.80 -3.28 7.86
CA TRP A 52 5.36 -3.01 7.81
C TRP A 52 5.00 -1.99 6.72
N GLY A 53 5.74 -0.89 6.61
CA GLY A 53 5.50 0.14 5.58
C GLY A 53 5.63 -0.42 4.15
N TYR A 54 6.74 -1.13 3.86
CA TYR A 54 6.96 -1.72 2.55
C TYR A 54 5.98 -2.88 2.25
N GLY A 55 5.65 -3.70 3.25
CA GLY A 55 4.69 -4.80 3.09
C GLY A 55 3.30 -4.31 2.68
N ILE A 56 2.83 -3.22 3.29
CA ILE A 56 1.53 -2.63 2.99
C ILE A 56 1.48 -2.07 1.58
N ILE A 57 2.53 -1.36 1.16
CA ILE A 57 2.60 -0.83 -0.21
C ILE A 57 2.63 -1.96 -1.23
N GLY A 58 3.40 -3.03 -0.97
CA GLY A 58 3.43 -4.22 -1.83
C GLY A 58 2.05 -4.87 -1.97
N ALA A 59 1.32 -5.01 -0.86
CA ALA A 59 -0.05 -5.54 -0.88
C ALA A 59 -1.00 -4.67 -1.72
N MET A 60 -0.97 -3.35 -1.52
CA MET A 60 -1.76 -2.41 -2.33
C MET A 60 -1.43 -2.49 -3.82
N GLN A 61 -0.15 -2.59 -4.16
CA GLN A 61 0.31 -2.70 -5.56
C GLN A 61 -0.21 -3.98 -6.22
N VAL A 62 -0.15 -5.13 -5.54
CA VAL A 62 -0.65 -6.41 -6.07
C VAL A 62 -2.16 -6.34 -6.29
N VAL A 63 -2.93 -5.86 -5.32
CA VAL A 63 -4.40 -5.77 -5.43
C VAL A 63 -4.81 -4.80 -6.53
N ALA A 64 -4.20 -3.62 -6.59
CA ALA A 64 -4.47 -2.64 -7.66
C ALA A 64 -4.16 -3.23 -9.04
N THR A 65 -3.04 -3.96 -9.18
CA THR A 65 -2.66 -4.62 -10.44
C THR A 65 -3.71 -5.66 -10.86
N MET A 66 -4.16 -6.50 -9.92
CA MET A 66 -5.18 -7.51 -10.20
C MET A 66 -6.53 -6.89 -10.55
N TRP A 67 -6.93 -5.83 -9.86
CA TRP A 67 -8.14 -5.08 -10.16
C TRP A 67 -8.12 -4.49 -11.57
N LEU A 68 -7.01 -3.85 -11.97
CA LEU A 68 -6.90 -3.28 -13.32
C LEU A 68 -6.96 -4.33 -14.43
N HIS A 69 -6.45 -5.52 -14.14
CA HIS A 69 -6.46 -6.65 -15.07
C HIS A 69 -7.86 -7.27 -15.21
N HIS A 70 -8.56 -7.51 -14.10
CA HIS A 70 -9.80 -8.30 -14.08
C HIS A 70 -11.09 -7.47 -13.89
N ALA A 71 -10.99 -6.21 -13.47
CA ALA A 71 -12.10 -5.28 -13.22
C ALA A 71 -13.24 -5.90 -12.38
N TYR A 72 -12.90 -6.62 -11.30
CA TYR A 72 -13.85 -7.40 -10.50
C TYR A 72 -14.67 -6.59 -9.47
N GLY A 73 -14.58 -5.26 -9.48
CA GLY A 73 -15.30 -4.40 -8.53
C GLY A 73 -15.06 -2.92 -8.80
N GLU A 74 -15.74 -2.04 -8.06
CA GLU A 74 -15.49 -0.60 -8.12
C GLU A 74 -14.27 -0.22 -7.26
N ALA A 75 -13.60 0.87 -7.63
CA ALA A 75 -12.37 1.30 -6.96
C ALA A 75 -12.57 1.57 -5.45
N GLY A 76 -13.73 2.11 -5.08
CA GLY A 76 -14.08 2.42 -3.70
C GLY A 76 -14.25 1.17 -2.84
N GLU A 77 -14.92 0.14 -3.37
CA GLU A 77 -15.14 -1.13 -2.66
C GLU A 77 -13.80 -1.84 -2.38
N ILE A 78 -12.91 -1.82 -3.36
CA ILE A 78 -11.58 -2.44 -3.24
C ILE A 78 -10.71 -1.66 -2.25
N ALA A 79 -10.80 -0.33 -2.23
CA ALA A 79 -10.09 0.48 -1.24
C ALA A 79 -10.58 0.20 0.19
N ASP A 80 -11.89 0.03 0.39
CA ASP A 80 -12.48 -0.35 1.67
C ASP A 80 -12.03 -1.75 2.11
N ASP A 81 -12.02 -2.72 1.20
CA ASP A 81 -11.58 -4.09 1.50
C ASP A 81 -10.09 -4.17 1.81
N ILE A 82 -9.24 -3.44 1.08
CA ILE A 82 -7.81 -3.31 1.41
C ILE A 82 -7.65 -2.68 2.80
N THR A 83 -8.39 -1.61 3.09
CA THR A 83 -8.29 -0.91 4.38
C THR A 83 -8.69 -1.82 5.55
N ARG A 84 -9.77 -2.60 5.40
CA ARG A 84 -10.17 -3.61 6.39
C ARG A 84 -9.09 -4.67 6.58
N LEU A 85 -8.58 -5.25 5.50
CA LEU A 85 -7.55 -6.29 5.57
C LEU A 85 -6.28 -5.79 6.27
N LEU A 86 -5.87 -4.55 5.98
CA LEU A 86 -4.72 -3.92 6.61
C LEU A 86 -4.95 -3.63 8.09
N TRP A 87 -6.13 -3.16 8.46
CA TRP A 87 -6.43 -2.75 9.84
C TRP A 87 -6.74 -3.94 10.75
N ASP A 88 -7.49 -4.93 10.29
CA ASP A 88 -7.70 -6.18 11.03
C ASP A 88 -6.38 -6.97 11.17
N GLY A 89 -5.57 -7.04 10.10
CA GLY A 89 -4.27 -7.70 10.15
C GLY A 89 -3.25 -7.01 11.07
N ALA A 90 -3.34 -5.68 11.23
CA ALA A 90 -2.54 -4.94 12.20
C ALA A 90 -3.01 -5.16 13.65
N GLY A 91 -4.31 -5.37 13.86
CA GLY A 91 -4.89 -5.63 15.19
C GLY A 91 -4.52 -7.00 15.77
N THR A 92 -4.31 -8.02 14.92
CA THR A 92 -4.10 -9.41 15.37
C THR A 92 -2.64 -9.78 15.69
N THR A 93 -1.67 -8.89 15.52
CA THR A 93 -0.25 -9.20 15.84
C THR A 93 0.15 -8.94 17.29
N THR A 94 -0.82 -8.72 18.18
CA THR A 94 -0.59 -8.66 19.63
C THR A 94 -0.90 -10.03 20.27
N GLY A 95 0.10 -10.90 20.35
CA GLY A 95 0.13 -11.99 21.35
C GLY A 95 -0.13 -13.42 20.85
N THR A 96 0.94 -14.08 20.42
CA THR A 96 1.32 -15.47 20.77
C THR A 96 2.83 -15.52 20.84
#